data_AF-A0A6L8GH48-F1
#
_entry.id   AF-A0A6L8GH48-F1
#
_cell.length_a   1.000
_cell.length_b   1.000
_cell.length_c   1.000
_cell.angle_alpha   90.00
_cell.angle_beta   90.00
_cell.angle_gamma   90.00
#
_symmetry.space_group_name_H-M   'P 1'
#
loop_
_entity.id
_entity.type
_entity.pdbx_description
1 polymer ?
#
loop_
_entity_poly.entity_id
_entity_poly.type
_entity_poly.pdbx_seq_one_letter_code
_entity_poly.pdbx_strand_id
1 'polypeptide(L)'
;MRDETAYEQECATCHLADLLGDGIAPALTGAAFDFRWSDLSVGDMYVAIRATMPQGAPASLSPQGYADIVAYMLQRNDFPAGDMELPTEEEALNMITITSQAP
;
A
#
# COMPACT_ATOMS: atom_id res chain seq x y z
N MET A 1 -6.64 8.19 -21.31
CA MET A 1 -5.67 7.08 -21.28
C MET A 1 -4.90 7.25 -19.99
N ARG A 2 -5.47 6.76 -18.88
CA ARG A 2 -5.07 7.08 -17.49
C ARG A 2 -5.35 5.88 -16.58
N ASP A 3 -5.13 4.67 -17.10
CA ASP A 3 -5.57 3.43 -16.46
C ASP A 3 -4.38 2.60 -15.94
N GLU A 4 -3.18 3.19 -15.85
CA GLU A 4 -2.07 2.60 -15.09
C GLU A 4 -2.04 3.26 -13.72
N THR A 5 -2.34 2.48 -12.69
CA THR A 5 -2.20 2.90 -11.30
C THR A 5 -0.71 3.08 -10.97
N ALA A 6 -0.36 3.98 -10.04
CA ALA A 6 1.04 4.16 -9.59
C ALA A 6 1.70 2.82 -9.18
N TYR A 7 0.88 1.87 -8.71
CA TYR A 7 1.30 0.50 -8.44
C TYR A 7 1.84 -0.23 -9.69
N GLU A 8 1.16 -0.14 -10.83
CA GLU A 8 1.55 -0.87 -12.04
C GLU A 8 2.91 -0.40 -12.58
N GLN A 9 3.18 0.90 -12.47
CA GLN A 9 4.43 1.49 -12.95
C GLN A 9 5.60 1.22 -12.01
N GLU A 10 5.36 1.24 -10.69
CA GLU A 10 6.44 1.28 -9.69
C GLU A 10 6.61 -0.01 -8.89
N CYS A 11 5.56 -0.85 -8.81
CA CYS A 11 5.52 -2.00 -7.90
C CYS A 11 5.35 -3.33 -8.65
N ALA A 12 4.57 -3.36 -9.72
CA ALA A 12 4.18 -4.61 -10.41
C ALA A 12 5.36 -5.35 -11.06
N THR A 13 6.48 -4.68 -11.35
CA THR A 13 7.69 -5.34 -11.86
C THR A 13 8.21 -6.42 -10.92
N CYS A 14 8.07 -6.23 -9.59
CA CYS A 14 8.54 -7.18 -8.59
C CYS A 14 7.36 -7.88 -7.88
N HIS A 15 6.32 -7.13 -7.51
CA HIS A 15 5.19 -7.66 -6.75
C HIS A 15 4.07 -8.24 -7.62
N LEU A 16 4.26 -8.25 -8.96
CA LEU A 16 3.33 -8.72 -9.98
C LEU A 16 2.01 -7.92 -10.05
N ALA A 17 1.33 -7.97 -11.19
CA ALA A 17 0.09 -7.22 -11.40
C ALA A 17 -1.08 -7.71 -10.51
N ASP A 18 -0.99 -8.95 -10.01
CA ASP A 18 -1.97 -9.58 -9.12
C ASP A 18 -1.63 -9.40 -7.62
N LEU A 19 -0.52 -8.72 -7.29
CA LEU A 19 -0.02 -8.50 -5.93
C LEU A 19 0.46 -9.77 -5.22
N LEU A 20 0.54 -10.92 -5.90
CA LEU A 20 0.95 -12.18 -5.27
C LEU A 20 2.47 -12.28 -5.09
N GLY A 21 3.24 -11.46 -5.81
CA GLY A 21 4.70 -11.57 -5.85
C GLY A 21 5.18 -12.90 -6.45
N ASP A 22 6.49 -13.01 -6.65
CA ASP A 22 7.13 -14.19 -7.25
C ASP A 22 7.95 -15.02 -6.23
N GLY A 23 7.87 -14.66 -4.94
CA GLY A 23 8.63 -15.27 -3.85
C GLY A 23 9.97 -14.58 -3.56
N ILE A 24 10.49 -13.74 -4.46
CA ILE A 24 11.57 -12.79 -4.15
C ILE A 24 10.95 -11.54 -3.55
N ALA A 25 9.94 -10.99 -4.22
CA ALA A 25 9.09 -9.96 -3.64
C ALA A 25 7.93 -10.61 -2.88
N PRO A 26 7.62 -10.18 -1.64
CA PRO A 26 6.52 -10.74 -0.89
C PRO A 26 5.17 -10.40 -1.54
N ALA A 27 4.19 -11.28 -1.31
CA ALA A 27 2.79 -10.98 -1.61
C ALA A 27 2.34 -9.74 -0.82
N LEU A 28 1.64 -8.85 -1.51
CA LEU A 28 1.05 -7.63 -0.98
C LEU A 28 -0.44 -7.80 -0.69
N THR A 29 -0.93 -9.03 -0.75
CA THR A 29 -2.32 -9.40 -0.43
C THR A 29 -2.41 -10.66 0.42
N GLY A 30 -3.55 -10.86 1.08
CA GLY A 30 -3.89 -12.02 1.89
C GLY A 30 -3.04 -12.12 3.16
N ALA A 31 -2.75 -13.35 3.60
CA ALA A 31 -2.12 -13.61 4.89
C ALA A 31 -0.76 -12.90 5.10
N ALA A 32 0.01 -12.66 4.03
CA ALA A 32 1.27 -11.92 4.11
C ALA A 32 1.05 -10.42 4.39
N PHE A 33 0.01 -9.84 3.78
CA PHE A 33 -0.42 -8.47 4.06
C PHE A 33 -0.91 -8.36 5.50
N ASP A 34 -1.82 -9.23 5.92
CA ASP A 34 -2.37 -9.22 7.28
C ASP A 34 -1.28 -9.38 8.34
N PHE A 35 -0.35 -10.33 8.14
CA PHE A 35 0.76 -10.53 9.06
C PHE A 35 1.64 -9.29 9.22
N ARG A 36 1.79 -8.50 8.15
CA ARG A 36 2.66 -7.32 8.15
C ARG A 36 1.99 -6.06 8.67
N TRP A 37 0.69 -5.91 8.47
CA TRP A 37 -0.02 -4.63 8.62
C TRP A 37 -1.18 -4.64 9.61
N SER A 38 -1.68 -5.81 10.03
CA SER A 38 -2.78 -5.85 11.01
C SER A 38 -2.41 -5.11 12.28
N ASP A 39 -3.37 -4.34 12.80
CA ASP A 39 -3.27 -3.51 14.02
C ASP A 39 -2.25 -2.37 13.94
N LEU A 40 -1.62 -2.15 12.77
CA LEU A 40 -0.82 -0.97 12.49
C LEU A 40 -1.67 0.14 11.89
N SER A 41 -1.14 1.35 11.87
CA SER A 41 -1.79 2.46 11.18
C SER A 41 -1.49 2.46 9.68
N VAL A 42 -2.37 3.11 8.91
CA VAL A 42 -2.11 3.39 7.48
C VAL A 42 -0.88 4.28 7.34
N GLY A 43 -0.59 5.15 8.32
CA GLY A 43 0.63 5.95 8.33
C GLY A 43 1.90 5.11 8.50
N ASP A 44 1.89 4.09 9.36
CA ASP A 44 3.01 3.13 9.47
C ASP A 44 3.28 2.43 8.13
N MET A 45 2.22 2.05 7.42
CA MET A 45 2.29 1.45 6.09
C MET A 45 2.85 2.43 5.05
N TYR A 46 2.33 3.64 5.01
CA TYR A 46 2.78 4.71 4.13
C TYR A 46 4.27 5.03 4.32
N VAL A 47 4.71 5.22 5.58
CA VAL A 47 6.10 5.51 5.92
C VAL A 47 7.01 4.36 5.52
N ALA A 48 6.62 3.12 5.82
CA ALA A 48 7.41 1.95 5.49
C ALA A 48 7.58 1.78 3.97
N ILE A 49 6.51 1.93 3.19
CA ILE A 49 6.57 1.87 1.72
C ILE A 49 7.45 3.00 1.20
N ARG A 50 7.23 4.24 1.63
CA ARG A 50 8.04 5.39 1.20
C ARG A 50 9.52 5.25 1.54
N ALA A 51 9.85 4.67 2.70
CA ALA A 51 11.22 4.54 3.17
C ALA A 51 12.00 3.39 2.50
N THR A 52 11.30 2.39 1.96
CA THR A 52 11.94 1.15 1.46
C THR A 52 11.65 0.85 0.00
N MET A 53 10.62 1.46 -0.59
CA MET A 53 10.16 1.22 -1.95
C MET A 53 10.11 2.53 -2.77
N PRO A 54 10.27 2.42 -4.10
CA PRO A 54 10.77 1.25 -4.83
C PRO A 54 12.20 0.90 -4.39
N GLN A 55 12.57 -0.39 -4.34
CA GLN A 55 13.84 -0.85 -3.75
C GLN A 55 15.08 -0.12 -4.31
N GLY A 56 15.10 0.20 -5.61
CA GLY A 56 16.19 0.91 -6.26
C GLY A 56 16.14 2.44 -6.13
N ALA A 57 15.02 3.00 -5.71
CA ALA A 57 14.81 4.44 -5.57
C ALA A 57 13.81 4.77 -4.43
N PRO A 58 14.14 4.50 -3.15
CA PRO A 58 13.25 4.85 -2.05
C PRO A 58 12.94 6.34 -2.00
N ALA A 59 11.73 6.69 -1.55
CA ALA A 59 11.25 8.07 -1.46
C ALA A 59 11.26 8.85 -2.79
N SER A 60 11.23 8.16 -3.94
CA SER A 60 11.24 8.77 -5.28
C SER A 60 9.88 9.32 -5.75
N LEU A 61 8.78 8.71 -5.29
CA LEU A 61 7.42 9.13 -5.64
C LEU A 61 6.95 10.36 -4.87
N SER A 62 5.94 11.03 -5.41
CA SER A 62 5.22 12.10 -4.70
C SER A 62 4.47 11.54 -3.49
N PRO A 63 4.17 12.38 -2.47
CA PRO A 63 3.33 11.96 -1.35
C PRO A 63 1.99 11.36 -1.79
N GLN A 64 1.34 11.96 -2.78
CA GLN A 64 0.10 11.44 -3.37
C GLN A 64 0.30 10.06 -4.00
N GLY A 65 1.40 9.84 -4.74
CA GLY A 65 1.68 8.53 -5.35
C GLY A 65 1.80 7.41 -4.31
N TYR A 66 2.41 7.69 -3.15
CA TYR A 66 2.44 6.72 -2.06
C TYR A 66 1.07 6.51 -1.41
N ALA A 67 0.27 7.57 -1.22
CA ALA A 67 -1.09 7.45 -0.70
C ALA A 67 -1.97 6.61 -1.65
N ASP A 68 -1.84 6.81 -2.97
CA ASP A 68 -2.56 6.04 -3.99
C ASP A 68 -2.16 4.56 -3.99
N ILE A 69 -0.86 4.25 -3.85
CA ILE A 69 -0.37 2.87 -3.73
C ILE A 69 -0.94 2.20 -2.47
N VAL A 70 -0.93 2.90 -1.33
CA VAL A 70 -1.48 2.39 -0.07
C VAL A 70 -2.99 2.13 -0.20
N ALA A 71 -3.75 3.08 -0.75
CA ALA A 71 -5.18 2.92 -1.01
C ALA A 71 -5.45 1.71 -1.92
N TYR A 72 -4.66 1.56 -2.98
CA TYR A 72 -4.78 0.44 -3.90
C TYR A 72 -4.52 -0.90 -3.21
N MET A 73 -3.45 -1.01 -2.41
CA MET A 73 -3.17 -2.23 -1.65
C MET A 73 -4.29 -2.57 -0.65
N LEU A 74 -4.85 -1.58 0.05
CA LEU A 74 -5.98 -1.79 0.96
C LEU A 74 -7.22 -2.28 0.21
N GLN A 75 -7.55 -1.65 -0.93
CA GLN A 75 -8.67 -2.06 -1.78
C GLN A 75 -8.51 -3.50 -2.28
N ARG A 76 -7.30 -3.90 -2.67
CA ARG A 76 -7.00 -5.27 -3.13
C ARG A 76 -7.04 -6.30 -2.02
N ASN A 77 -7.11 -5.88 -0.75
CA ASN A 77 -7.31 -6.72 0.42
C ASN A 77 -8.72 -6.56 1.03
N ASP A 78 -9.69 -6.07 0.23
CA ASP A 78 -11.10 -5.93 0.60
C ASP A 78 -11.37 -5.02 1.81
N PHE A 79 -10.43 -4.11 2.13
CA PHE A 79 -10.68 -3.07 3.12
C PHE A 79 -11.67 -2.03 2.58
N PRO A 80 -12.57 -1.51 3.42
CA PRO A 80 -13.56 -0.54 2.99
C PRO A 80 -12.89 0.77 2.56
N ALA A 81 -13.32 1.32 1.43
CA ALA A 81 -12.99 2.69 1.07
C ALA A 81 -13.69 3.66 2.03
N GLY A 82 -12.97 4.70 2.46
CA GLY A 82 -13.56 5.81 3.21
C GLY A 82 -14.33 6.78 2.32
N ASP A 83 -15.05 7.73 2.94
CA ASP A 83 -15.78 8.79 2.23
C ASP A 83 -14.85 9.87 1.63
N MET A 84 -13.57 9.86 2.02
CA MET A 84 -12.55 10.79 1.58
C MET A 84 -11.34 10.02 1.06
N GLU A 85 -10.66 10.63 0.09
CA GLU A 85 -9.34 10.19 -0.35
C GLU A 85 -8.36 10.14 0.82
N LEU A 86 -7.40 9.21 0.78
CA LEU A 86 -6.38 9.13 1.82
C LEU A 86 -5.58 10.44 1.86
N PRO A 87 -5.40 11.05 3.05
CA PRO A 87 -4.56 12.23 3.18
C PRO A 87 -3.11 11.89 2.87
N THR A 88 -2.31 12.88 2.47
CA THR A 88 -0.87 12.71 2.25
C THR A 88 -0.02 12.97 3.49
N GLU A 89 -0.64 13.52 4.55
CA GLU A 89 0.02 13.87 5.81
C GLU A 89 0.09 12.64 6.73
N GLU A 90 1.30 12.34 7.21
CA GLU A 90 1.58 11.17 8.04
C GLU A 90 0.74 11.16 9.33
N GLU A 91 0.60 12.32 9.98
CA GLU A 91 -0.20 12.43 11.21
C GLU A 91 -1.67 12.09 10.98
N ALA A 92 -2.23 12.43 9.83
CA ALA A 92 -3.60 12.10 9.49
C ALA A 92 -3.76 10.61 9.16
N LEU A 93 -2.78 10.02 8.46
CA LEU A 93 -2.76 8.59 8.16
C LEU A 93 -2.56 7.72 9.40
N ASN A 94 -1.80 8.19 10.39
CA ASN A 94 -1.59 7.50 11.67
C ASN A 94 -2.88 7.34 12.49
N MET A 95 -3.90 8.16 12.22
CA MET A 95 -5.21 8.06 12.87
C MET A 95 -6.09 6.95 12.28
N ILE A 96 -5.69 6.35 11.15
CA ILE A 96 -6.44 5.30 10.47
C ILE A 96 -5.79 3.96 10.80
N THR A 97 -6.49 3.07 11.50
CA THR A 97 -5.97 1.74 11.87
C THR A 97 -6.37 0.70 10.83
N ILE A 98 -5.43 -0.17 10.45
CA ILE A 98 -5.66 -1.34 9.60
C ILE A 98 -6.15 -2.47 10.50
N THR A 99 -7.45 -2.48 10.76
CA THR A 99 -8.09 -3.57 11.50
C THR A 99 -8.41 -4.71 10.54
N SER A 100 -7.80 -5.87 10.73
CA SER A 100 -8.14 -7.07 9.97
C SER A 100 -9.67 -7.24 9.94
N GLN A 101 -10.24 -7.39 8.75
CA GLN A 101 -11.62 -7.81 8.61
C GLN A 101 -11.70 -9.25 9.11
N ALA A 102 -11.99 -9.42 10.40
CA ALA A 102 -12.33 -10.72 10.95
C ALA A 102 -13.51 -11.29 10.14
N PRO A 103 -13.48 -12.58 9.74
CA PRO A 103 -14.69 -13.26 9.30
C PRO A 103 -15.73 -13.35 10.43
#